data_AF-A0A1M4X2R0-F1
#
_entry.id   AF-A0A1M4X2R0-F1
#
_cell.length_a   1.000
_cell.length_b   1.000
_cell.length_c   1.000
_cell.angle_alpha   90.00
_cell.angle_beta   90.00
_cell.angle_gamma   90.00
#
_symmetry.space_group_name_H-M   'P 1'
#
loop_
_entity.id
_entity.type
_entity.pdbx_description
1 polymer ?
#
loop_
_entity_poly.entity_id
_entity_poly.type
_entity_poly.pdbx_seq_one_letter_code
_entity_poly.pdbx_strand_id
1 'polypeptide(L)'
;MIGIWINDAVLAYGAPLVEDPSRYGYVNALGLDETLFYRKGPYHNQNWCTTILDTEDATLLDVVPDKDTKKPKNWIASQPKDWRDRVKWGTCDLAGSYRAVFRETLPNAILVADPFHLVKVRHEAPWIPAVMKGHRLWGVAASQRS
;
A
#
# COMPACT_ATOMS: atom_id res chain seq x y z
N MET A 1 35.72 19.58 12.51
CA MET A 1 34.48 20.37 12.64
C MET A 1 33.34 19.43 12.25
N ILE A 2 32.73 18.76 13.23
CA ILE A 2 31.74 17.69 12.98
C ILE A 2 30.36 18.33 13.14
N GLY A 3 29.75 18.73 12.02
CA GLY A 3 28.33 19.01 11.99
C GLY A 3 27.61 17.69 11.76
N ILE A 4 27.00 17.12 12.79
CA ILE A 4 25.97 16.11 12.61
C ILE A 4 24.80 16.82 11.93
N TRP A 5 24.56 16.51 10.66
CA TRP A 5 23.36 17.01 9.99
C TRP A 5 22.15 16.37 10.66
N ILE A 6 21.04 17.09 10.75
CA ILE A 6 19.82 16.57 11.41
C ILE A 6 19.38 15.23 10.82
N ASN A 7 19.64 15.03 9.52
CA ASN A 7 19.41 13.79 8.81
C ASN A 7 20.31 12.65 9.30
N ASP A 8 21.57 12.91 9.66
CA ASP A 8 22.48 11.88 10.17
C ASP A 8 22.00 11.34 11.50
N ALA A 9 21.49 12.21 12.38
CA ALA A 9 20.87 11.78 13.64
C ALA A 9 19.62 10.94 13.38
N VAL A 10 18.72 11.39 12.50
CA VAL A 10 17.52 10.63 12.12
C VAL A 10 17.89 9.26 11.56
N LEU A 11 18.90 9.18 10.69
CA LEU A 11 19.37 7.91 10.12
C LEU A 11 20.01 7.01 11.18
N ALA A 12 20.86 7.57 12.05
CA ALA A 12 21.55 6.79 13.09
C ALA A 12 20.57 6.14 14.07
N TYR A 13 19.51 6.84 14.47
CA TYR A 13 18.49 6.30 15.38
C TYR A 13 17.38 5.53 14.67
N GLY A 14 16.99 5.95 13.47
CA GLY A 14 15.85 5.40 12.74
C GLY A 14 16.18 4.15 11.94
N ALA A 15 17.37 4.05 11.33
CA ALA A 15 17.72 2.91 10.50
C ALA A 15 17.65 1.57 11.27
N PRO A 16 18.18 1.44 12.50
CA PRO A 16 18.03 0.20 13.26
C PRO A 16 16.58 -0.21 13.54
N LEU A 17 15.67 0.76 13.67
CA LEU A 17 14.24 0.49 13.92
C LEU A 17 13.51 0.05 12.63
N VAL A 18 13.93 0.58 11.48
CA VAL A 18 13.37 0.21 10.16
C VAL A 18 13.93 -1.12 9.67
N GLU A 19 15.19 -1.44 9.99
CA GLU A 19 15.83 -2.69 9.60
C GLU A 19 15.54 -3.84 10.57
N ASP A 20 14.93 -3.58 11.73
CA ASP A 20 14.53 -4.63 12.67
C ASP A 20 13.48 -5.56 12.02
N PRO A 21 13.78 -6.85 11.80
CA PRO A 21 12.85 -7.79 11.17
C PRO A 21 11.60 -8.06 12.03
N SER A 22 11.62 -7.68 13.31
CA SER A 22 10.50 -7.79 14.25
C SER A 22 9.72 -6.50 14.45
N ARG A 23 10.00 -5.44 13.67
CA ARG A 23 9.34 -4.13 13.77
C ARG A 23 7.83 -4.15 13.54
N TYR A 24 7.33 -5.21 12.91
CA TYR A 24 5.90 -5.50 12.80
C TYR A 24 5.67 -7.01 12.91
N GLY A 25 4.46 -7.38 13.33
CA GLY A 25 4.04 -8.76 13.47
C GLY A 25 3.44 -9.34 12.17
N TYR A 26 2.43 -10.17 12.34
CA TYR A 26 1.64 -10.67 11.22
C TYR A 26 0.67 -9.60 10.72
N VAL A 27 0.51 -9.53 9.40
CA VAL A 27 -0.42 -8.61 8.74
C VAL A 27 -1.58 -9.41 8.15
N ASN A 28 -2.79 -8.97 8.40
CA ASN A 28 -4.01 -9.62 7.92
C ASN A 28 -4.67 -8.82 6.77
N ALA A 29 -4.46 -7.50 6.73
CA ALA A 29 -4.88 -6.63 5.62
C ALA A 29 -3.71 -5.78 5.10
N LEU A 30 -3.31 -6.00 3.85
CA LEU A 30 -2.18 -5.32 3.23
C LEU A 30 -2.66 -4.26 2.23
N GLY A 31 -2.18 -3.03 2.38
CA GLY A 31 -2.46 -1.90 1.50
C GLY A 31 -1.28 -1.46 0.67
N LEU A 32 -1.56 -1.02 -0.57
CA LEU A 32 -0.63 -0.35 -1.46
C LEU A 32 -1.23 1.00 -1.89
N ASP A 33 -0.46 2.08 -1.73
CA ASP A 33 -0.86 3.41 -2.21
C ASP A 33 0.31 4.19 -2.81
N GLU A 34 0.02 4.98 -3.86
CA GLU A 34 1.00 5.81 -4.56
C GLU A 34 1.01 7.25 -4.04
N THR A 35 2.18 7.75 -3.70
CA THR A 35 2.35 9.14 -3.26
C THR A 35 3.45 9.85 -4.05
N LEU A 36 3.15 11.05 -4.55
CA LEU A 36 4.17 11.94 -5.09
C LEU A 36 5.02 12.46 -3.94
N PHE A 37 6.25 11.94 -3.81
CA PHE A 37 7.12 12.24 -2.67
C PHE A 37 7.73 13.64 -2.79
N TYR A 38 8.29 13.98 -3.95
CA TYR A 38 8.83 15.32 -4.21
C TYR A 38 9.00 15.61 -5.71
N ARG A 39 9.27 16.87 -6.04
CA ARG A 39 9.65 17.32 -7.39
C ARG A 39 11.11 17.74 -7.40
N LYS A 40 11.89 17.25 -8.35
CA LYS A 40 13.34 17.47 -8.42
C LYS A 40 13.74 18.30 -9.64
N GLY A 41 14.64 19.25 -9.42
CA GLY A 41 15.30 20.00 -10.48
C GLY A 41 14.43 21.06 -11.17
N PRO A 42 15.00 21.78 -12.14
CA PRO A 42 14.34 22.93 -12.78
C PRO A 42 13.08 22.56 -13.58
N TYR A 43 12.99 21.30 -14.02
CA TYR A 43 11.83 20.79 -14.77
C TYR A 43 10.80 20.08 -13.88
N HIS A 44 10.94 20.17 -12.55
CA HIS A 44 9.98 19.60 -11.60
C HIS A 44 9.70 18.10 -11.81
N ASN A 45 10.74 17.32 -12.09
CA ASN A 45 10.63 15.87 -12.30
C ASN A 45 9.95 15.23 -11.10
N GLN A 46 8.84 14.54 -11.35
CA GLN A 46 8.02 13.92 -10.32
C GLN A 46 8.69 12.65 -9.80
N ASN A 47 8.99 12.61 -8.51
CA ASN A 47 9.55 11.45 -7.84
C ASN A 47 8.46 10.85 -6.96
N TRP A 48 8.01 9.66 -7.36
CA TRP A 48 6.94 8.93 -6.71
C TRP A 48 7.51 7.91 -5.73
N CYS A 49 6.69 7.50 -4.77
CA CYS A 49 6.92 6.33 -3.94
C CYS A 49 5.62 5.53 -3.81
N THR A 50 5.77 4.24 -3.50
CA THR A 50 4.66 3.36 -3.14
C THR A 50 4.78 3.05 -1.66
N THR A 51 3.73 3.37 -0.90
CA THR A 51 3.61 2.99 0.50
C THR A 51 3.00 1.60 0.61
N ILE A 52 3.52 0.81 1.54
CA ILE A 52 3.06 -0.53 1.87
C ILE A 52 2.64 -0.47 3.34
N LEU A 53 1.37 -0.75 3.63
CA LEU A 53 0.81 -0.56 4.97
C LEU A 53 -0.03 -1.75 5.40
N ASP A 54 -0.12 -1.95 6.71
CA ASP A 54 -1.22 -2.70 7.32
C ASP A 54 -2.43 -1.78 7.41
N THR A 55 -3.50 -2.09 6.66
CA THR A 55 -4.73 -1.29 6.66
C THR A 55 -5.67 -1.60 7.81
N GLU A 56 -5.46 -2.70 8.53
CA GLU A 56 -6.22 -3.03 9.74
C GLU A 56 -5.66 -2.27 10.94
N ASP A 57 -4.33 -2.29 11.12
CA ASP A 57 -3.65 -1.66 12.26
C ASP A 57 -3.10 -0.25 11.96
N ALA A 58 -3.40 0.31 10.78
CA ALA A 58 -2.92 1.61 10.32
C ALA A 58 -1.39 1.81 10.47
N THR A 59 -0.64 0.73 10.22
CA THR A 59 0.81 0.68 10.43
C THR A 59 1.55 0.75 9.10
N LEU A 60 2.50 1.68 8.97
CA LEU A 60 3.37 1.74 7.79
C LEU A 60 4.40 0.62 7.84
N LEU A 61 4.35 -0.29 6.86
CA LEU A 61 5.29 -1.40 6.74
C LEU A 61 6.49 -0.97 5.92
N ASP A 62 6.33 -0.30 4.78
CA ASP A 62 7.49 0.15 4.00
C ASP A 62 7.13 1.27 3.02
N VAL A 63 8.16 1.93 2.48
CA VAL A 63 8.05 2.89 1.38
C VAL A 63 9.08 2.53 0.33
N VAL A 64 8.61 2.00 -0.80
CA VAL A 64 9.48 1.65 -1.92
C VAL A 64 9.51 2.79 -2.96
N PRO A 65 10.68 3.10 -3.54
CA PRO A 65 10.77 4.21 -4.48
C PRO A 65 10.06 3.90 -5.80
N ASP A 66 9.63 4.93 -6.52
CA ASP A 66 8.90 4.87 -7.80
C ASP A 66 7.45 4.40 -7.68
N LYS A 67 6.73 4.53 -8.80
CA LYS A 67 5.35 4.06 -9.02
C LYS A 67 5.29 2.76 -9.84
N ASP A 68 6.39 2.00 -9.88
CA ASP A 68 6.45 0.73 -10.59
C ASP A 68 5.90 -0.40 -9.70
N THR A 69 5.15 -1.32 -10.30
CA THR A 69 4.60 -2.51 -9.64
C THR A 69 5.67 -3.52 -9.26
N LYS A 70 6.85 -3.48 -9.91
CA LYS A 70 7.94 -4.45 -9.66
C LYS A 70 8.46 -4.41 -8.22
N LYS A 71 8.62 -3.22 -7.65
CA LYS A 71 9.16 -3.04 -6.31
C LYS A 71 8.23 -3.53 -5.20
N PRO A 72 6.95 -3.14 -5.13
CA PRO A 72 6.02 -3.71 -4.17
C PRO A 72 5.86 -5.23 -4.38
N LYS A 73 5.86 -5.71 -5.63
CA LYS A 73 5.86 -7.16 -5.92
C LYS A 73 7.06 -7.88 -5.29
N ASN A 74 8.27 -7.36 -5.49
CA ASN A 74 9.49 -7.93 -4.93
C ASN A 74 9.49 -7.87 -3.40
N TRP A 75 9.01 -6.77 -2.82
CA TRP A 75 8.90 -6.60 -1.37
C TRP A 75 7.93 -7.61 -0.74
N ILE A 76 6.78 -7.84 -1.38
CA ILE A 76 5.84 -8.86 -0.89
C ILE A 76 6.49 -10.24 -1.04
N ALA A 77 7.11 -10.53 -2.19
CA ALA A 77 7.75 -11.83 -2.44
C ALA A 77 8.91 -12.15 -1.49
N SER A 78 9.58 -11.14 -0.93
CA SER A 78 10.64 -11.34 0.07
C SER A 78 10.11 -11.67 1.46
N GLN A 79 8.82 -11.46 1.74
CA GLN A 79 8.24 -11.79 3.03
C GLN A 79 8.14 -13.32 3.23
N PRO A 80 8.27 -13.81 4.48
CA PRO A 80 8.10 -15.22 4.81
C PRO A 80 6.78 -15.78 4.26
N LYS A 81 6.80 -17.06 3.83
CA LYS A 81 5.62 -17.68 3.24
C LYS A 81 4.43 -17.73 4.21
N ASP A 82 4.69 -18.06 5.47
CA ASP A 82 3.68 -18.09 6.54
C ASP A 82 3.09 -16.71 6.81
N TRP A 83 3.88 -15.64 6.68
CA TRP A 83 3.40 -14.27 6.73
C TRP A 83 2.47 -13.97 5.54
N ARG A 84 2.90 -14.30 4.32
CA ARG A 84 2.08 -14.08 3.11
C ARG A 84 0.78 -14.85 3.11
N ASP A 85 0.79 -16.10 3.59
CA ASP A 85 -0.39 -16.94 3.68
C ASP A 85 -1.42 -16.40 4.70
N ARG A 86 -1.02 -15.52 5.62
CA ARG A 86 -1.91 -14.88 6.60
C ARG A 86 -2.57 -13.61 6.08
N VAL A 87 -2.07 -13.01 5.01
CA VAL A 87 -2.69 -11.82 4.41
C VAL A 87 -4.00 -12.25 3.74
N LYS A 88 -5.13 -11.85 4.33
CA LYS A 88 -6.47 -12.19 3.85
C LYS A 88 -7.07 -11.12 2.97
N TRP A 89 -6.66 -9.87 3.16
CA TRP A 89 -7.22 -8.73 2.46
C TRP A 89 -6.11 -7.94 1.77
N GLY A 90 -6.35 -7.57 0.51
CA GLY A 90 -5.53 -6.64 -0.24
C GLY A 90 -6.32 -5.37 -0.53
N THR A 91 -5.81 -4.20 -0.16
CA THR A 91 -6.43 -2.91 -0.44
C THR A 91 -5.57 -2.10 -1.38
N CYS A 92 -6.13 -1.68 -2.50
CA CYS A 92 -5.46 -0.74 -3.41
C CYS A 92 -6.49 0.15 -4.09
N ASP A 93 -5.97 1.15 -4.79
CA ASP A 93 -6.75 1.91 -5.75
C ASP A 93 -7.34 1.00 -6.86
N LEU A 94 -8.24 1.58 -7.66
CA LEU A 94 -8.87 0.85 -8.77
C LEU A 94 -7.94 0.68 -9.97
N ALA A 95 -6.67 1.11 -9.90
CA ALA A 95 -5.74 0.95 -11.01
C ALA A 95 -5.41 -0.54 -11.22
N GLY A 96 -5.42 -0.95 -12.48
CA GLY A 96 -5.18 -2.36 -12.85
C GLY A 96 -3.79 -2.87 -12.45
N SER A 97 -2.82 -1.96 -12.31
CA SER A 97 -1.42 -2.25 -11.98
C SER A 97 -1.26 -2.90 -10.61
N TYR A 98 -1.85 -2.34 -9.53
CA TYR A 98 -1.73 -2.94 -8.20
C TYR A 98 -2.57 -4.19 -8.01
N ARG A 99 -3.71 -4.26 -8.70
CA ARG A 99 -4.51 -5.50 -8.72
C ARG A 99 -3.71 -6.70 -9.22
N ALA A 100 -2.82 -6.50 -10.20
CA ALA A 100 -1.93 -7.54 -10.70
C ALA A 100 -0.90 -7.95 -9.64
N VAL A 101 -0.31 -7.00 -8.92
CA VAL A 101 0.65 -7.27 -7.83
C VAL A 101 0.06 -8.23 -6.81
N PHE A 102 -1.14 -7.96 -6.30
CA PHE A 102 -1.78 -8.84 -5.33
C PHE A 102 -2.10 -10.22 -5.91
N ARG A 103 -2.65 -10.29 -7.13
CA ARG A 103 -2.99 -11.58 -7.77
C ARG A 103 -1.77 -12.48 -7.96
N GLU A 104 -0.62 -11.88 -8.25
CA GLU A 104 0.61 -12.62 -8.49
C GLU A 104 1.34 -13.01 -7.20
N THR A 105 1.23 -12.22 -6.13
CA THR A 105 2.01 -12.42 -4.90
C THR A 105 1.20 -13.00 -3.73
N LEU A 106 -0.09 -12.72 -3.69
CA LEU A 106 -1.06 -13.06 -2.64
C LEU A 106 -2.37 -13.57 -3.28
N PRO A 107 -2.34 -14.68 -4.04
CA PRO A 107 -3.48 -15.13 -4.83
C PRO A 107 -4.72 -15.51 -4.00
N ASN A 108 -4.54 -15.77 -2.71
CA ASN A 108 -5.62 -16.13 -1.79
C ASN A 108 -6.26 -14.91 -1.09
N ALA A 109 -5.67 -13.72 -1.22
CA ALA A 109 -6.18 -12.51 -0.60
C ALA A 109 -7.40 -11.98 -1.37
N ILE A 110 -8.42 -11.56 -0.63
CA ILE A 110 -9.59 -10.89 -1.18
C ILE A 110 -9.26 -9.42 -1.41
N LEU A 111 -9.44 -8.96 -2.64
CA LEU A 111 -9.18 -7.57 -2.99
C LEU A 111 -10.37 -6.68 -2.68
N VAL A 112 -10.12 -5.64 -1.90
CA VAL A 112 -11.08 -4.63 -1.49
C VAL A 112 -10.64 -3.30 -2.11
N ALA A 113 -11.56 -2.62 -2.77
CA ALA A 113 -11.29 -1.28 -3.28
C ALA A 113 -11.14 -0.31 -2.11
N ASP A 114 -10.10 0.53 -2.15
CA ASP A 114 -9.88 1.55 -1.13
C ASP A 114 -11.07 2.55 -1.05
N PRO A 115 -11.73 2.68 0.12
CA PRO A 115 -12.81 3.64 0.33
C PRO A 115 -12.43 5.09 0.00
N PHE A 116 -11.19 5.52 0.29
CA PHE A 116 -10.74 6.88 0.02
C PHE A 116 -10.81 7.17 -1.49
N HIS A 117 -10.27 6.27 -2.30
CA HIS A 117 -10.32 6.37 -3.76
C HIS A 117 -11.75 6.28 -4.29
N LEU A 118 -12.61 5.44 -3.70
CA LEU A 118 -14.03 5.37 -4.08
C LEU A 118 -14.77 6.70 -3.84
N VAL A 119 -14.56 7.33 -2.69
CA VAL A 119 -15.17 8.63 -2.35
C VAL A 119 -14.58 9.73 -3.22
N LYS A 120 -13.26 9.79 -3.37
CA LYS A 120 -12.57 10.76 -4.21
C LYS A 120 -13.04 10.71 -5.67
N VAL A 121 -13.13 9.51 -6.26
CA VAL A 121 -13.68 9.33 -7.62
C VAL A 121 -15.12 9.85 -7.72
N ARG A 122 -15.97 9.62 -6.71
CA ARG A 122 -17.34 10.17 -6.71
C ARG A 122 -17.37 11.70 -6.63
N HIS A 123 -16.46 12.30 -5.88
CA HIS A 123 -16.41 13.76 -5.70
C HIS A 123 -15.77 14.47 -6.91
N GLU A 124 -14.72 13.89 -7.52
CA GLU A 124 -14.03 14.46 -8.68
C GLU A 124 -14.77 14.19 -10.00
N ALA A 125 -15.56 13.12 -10.06
CA ALA A 125 -16.33 12.75 -11.23
C ALA A 125 -17.81 12.46 -10.86
N PRO A 126 -18.58 13.49 -10.48
CA PRO A 126 -19.99 13.34 -10.05
C PRO A 126 -20.89 12.73 -11.14
N TRP A 127 -20.43 12.71 -12.39
CA TRP A 127 -21.12 12.18 -13.57
C TRP A 127 -20.63 10.78 -14.00
N ILE A 128 -19.96 10.03 -13.14
CA ILE A 128 -19.73 8.58 -13.35
C ILE A 128 -20.80 7.80 -12.58
N PRO A 129 -22.04 7.67 -13.08
CA PRO A 129 -22.92 6.62 -12.62
C PRO A 129 -22.37 5.30 -13.17
N ALA A 130 -22.07 4.36 -12.27
CA ALA A 130 -21.99 2.95 -12.60
C ALA A 130 -20.80 2.44 -13.47
N VAL A 131 -19.55 2.84 -13.20
CA VAL A 131 -18.38 1.93 -13.43
C VAL A 131 -18.28 0.89 -12.29
N MET A 132 -19.45 0.38 -11.88
CA MET A 132 -19.62 -0.80 -11.04
C MET A 132 -20.71 -1.72 -11.63
N LYS A 133 -20.98 -1.64 -12.94
CA LYS A 133 -21.75 -2.68 -13.63
C LYS A 133 -20.80 -3.78 -14.09
N GLY A 134 -20.66 -4.82 -13.27
CA GLY A 134 -20.06 -6.10 -13.68
C GLY A 134 -19.03 -6.70 -12.71
N HIS A 135 -18.51 -5.93 -11.74
CA HIS A 135 -17.58 -6.45 -10.74
C HIS A 135 -18.20 -6.36 -9.36
N ARG A 136 -18.68 -7.51 -8.85
CA ARG A 136 -19.08 -7.68 -7.45
C ARG A 136 -17.90 -7.31 -6.55
N LEU A 137 -17.94 -6.12 -5.96
CA LEU A 137 -17.22 -5.84 -4.73
C LEU A 137 -17.96 -6.58 -3.62
N TRP A 138 -17.36 -7.65 -3.11
CA TRP A 138 -17.84 -8.27 -1.88
C TRP A 138 -17.33 -7.43 -0.72
N GLY A 139 -18.22 -6.61 -0.17
CA GLY A 139 -18.01 -5.87 1.08
C GLY A 139 -19.20 -6.07 1.99
N VAL A 140 -18.91 -6.57 3.20
CA VAL A 140 -19.78 -6.74 4.37
C VAL A 140 -20.77 -7.91 4.29
N ALA A 141 -20.33 -9.07 4.81
CA ALA A 141 -21.26 -10.02 5.43
C ALA A 141 -21.88 -9.32 6.64
N ALA A 142 -23.03 -8.68 6.44
CA ALA A 142 -23.90 -8.33 7.55
C ALA A 142 -24.36 -9.66 8.18
N SER A 143 -23.84 -10.00 9.36
CA SER A 143 -24.45 -11.06 10.16
C SER A 143 -25.85 -10.59 10.52
N GLN A 144 -26.85 -11.12 9.83
CA GLN A 144 -28.21 -11.12 10.35
C GLN A 144 -28.17 -11.99 11.60
N ARG A 145 -28.20 -11.34 12.77
CA ARG A 145 -28.70 -12.01 13.97
C ARG A 145 -30.20 -11.74 14.03
N SER A 146 -30.91 -12.86 14.20
CA SER A 146 -32.34 -13.02 14.50
C SER A 146 -32.85 -12.09 15.59
#